data_AF-A0AAX7T062-F1
#
_entry.id   AF-A0AAX7T062-F1
#
_cell.length_a   1.000
_cell.length_b   1.000
_cell.length_c   1.000
_cell.angle_alpha   90.00
_cell.angle_beta   90.00
_cell.angle_gamma   90.00
#
_symmetry.space_group_name_H-M   'P 1'
#
loop_
_entity.id
_entity.type
_entity.pdbx_description
1 polymer ?
#
loop_
_entity_poly.entity_id
_entity_poly.type
_entity_poly.pdbx_seq_one_letter_code
_entity_poly.pdbx_strand_id
1 'polypeptide(L)'
;MPAYATNMRTKFPIIALILEIITIILFAVFVVYDDGEHGHHDSHDTHNNTDHKLEPMDLYPMFQDVHVMIFIGFGFLMTFLKRYGFSSVGINLLLAAFGLQWGLLMQGIWHLEGGKIKVSILKIINADFSTATVLISFGAVLGKTSPVQLLIMTILEITIFSPSLNHR
;
A
#
# COMPACT_ATOMS: atom_id res chain seq x y z
N MET A 1 -24.68 28.60 -21.30
CA MET A 1 -23.62 27.72 -20.76
C MET A 1 -24.27 26.84 -19.71
N PRO A 2 -24.41 25.51 -19.91
CA PRO A 2 -25.08 24.69 -18.92
C PRO A 2 -24.16 24.55 -17.70
N ALA A 3 -24.70 24.85 -16.53
CA ALA A 3 -24.04 24.64 -15.26
C ALA A 3 -23.75 23.15 -15.09
N TYR A 4 -22.47 22.79 -15.07
CA TYR A 4 -22.04 21.44 -14.76
C TYR A 4 -22.38 21.18 -13.30
N ALA A 5 -23.53 20.56 -13.04
CA ALA A 5 -23.86 20.05 -11.72
C ALA A 5 -22.82 18.99 -11.36
N THR A 6 -21.81 19.40 -10.60
CA THR A 6 -20.73 18.52 -10.17
C THR A 6 -21.28 17.52 -9.16
N ASN A 7 -21.92 16.46 -9.64
CA ASN A 7 -22.35 15.30 -8.88
C ASN A 7 -21.12 14.49 -8.39
N MET A 8 -20.18 15.14 -7.71
CA MET A 8 -18.98 14.52 -7.13
C MET A 8 -19.33 13.41 -6.13
N ARG A 9 -20.53 13.46 -5.53
CA ARG A 9 -21.03 12.46 -4.59
C ARG A 9 -21.25 11.08 -5.23
N THR A 10 -21.60 11.02 -6.51
CA THR A 10 -21.72 9.77 -7.28
C THR A 10 -20.51 9.49 -8.16
N LYS A 11 -19.84 10.53 -8.67
CA LYS A 11 -18.62 10.36 -9.49
C LYS A 11 -17.45 9.79 -8.68
N PHE A 12 -17.28 10.21 -7.42
CA PHE A 12 -16.22 9.69 -6.55
C PHE A 12 -16.29 8.17 -6.35
N PRO A 13 -17.40 7.58 -5.86
CA PRO A 13 -17.46 6.14 -5.63
C PRO A 13 -17.35 5.35 -6.95
N ILE A 14 -17.86 5.89 -8.07
CA ILE A 14 -17.71 5.25 -9.39
C ILE A 14 -16.22 5.18 -9.78
N ILE A 15 -15.48 6.28 -9.65
CA ILE A 15 -14.04 6.30 -9.96
C ILE A 15 -13.25 5.38 -9.04
N ALA A 16 -13.55 5.41 -7.73
CA ALA A 16 -12.90 4.54 -6.76
C ALA A 16 -13.15 3.05 -7.06
N LEU A 17 -14.38 2.67 -7.40
CA LEU A 17 -14.71 1.30 -7.79
C LEU A 17 -14.03 0.87 -9.08
N ILE A 18 -13.96 1.75 -10.09
CA ILE A 18 -13.24 1.45 -11.34
C ILE A 18 -11.75 1.23 -11.06
N LEU A 19 -11.14 2.10 -10.26
CA LEU A 19 -9.74 1.95 -9.86
C LEU A 19 -9.54 0.63 -9.11
N GLU A 20 -10.38 0.30 -8.14
CA GLU A 20 -10.30 -0.95 -7.39
C GLU A 20 -10.41 -2.18 -8.29
N ILE A 21 -11.36 -2.19 -9.24
CA ILE A 21 -11.52 -3.30 -10.20
C ILE A 21 -10.27 -3.46 -11.07
N ILE A 22 -9.68 -2.35 -11.53
CA ILE A 22 -8.43 -2.38 -12.30
C ILE A 22 -7.30 -2.98 -11.45
N THR A 23 -7.16 -2.54 -10.18
CA THR A 23 -6.16 -3.07 -9.25
C THR A 23 -6.34 -4.56 -9.00
N ILE A 24 -7.57 -5.03 -8.82
CA ILE A 24 -7.89 -6.46 -8.62
C ILE A 24 -7.50 -7.28 -9.85
N ILE A 25 -7.81 -6.81 -11.06
CA ILE A 25 -7.44 -7.50 -12.30
C ILE A 25 -5.92 -7.58 -12.43
N LEU A 26 -5.21 -6.48 -12.14
CA LEU A 26 -3.75 -6.46 -12.15
C LEU A 26 -3.15 -7.43 -11.13
N PHE A 27 -3.68 -7.48 -9.91
CA PHE A 27 -3.29 -8.46 -8.91
C PHE A 27 -3.51 -9.89 -9.41
N ALA A 28 -4.70 -10.21 -9.93
CA ALA A 28 -5.01 -11.56 -10.37
C ALA A 28 -4.11 -12.04 -11.52
N VAL A 29 -3.63 -11.13 -12.38
CA VAL A 29 -2.75 -11.47 -13.51
C VAL A 29 -1.29 -11.55 -13.10
N PHE A 30 -0.81 -10.60 -12.29
CA PHE A 30 0.62 -10.44 -12.04
C PHE A 30 1.08 -11.00 -10.68
N VAL A 31 0.20 -11.11 -9.69
CA VAL A 31 0.57 -11.51 -8.32
C VAL A 31 0.45 -13.00 -8.13
N VAL A 32 1.54 -13.60 -7.66
CA VAL A 32 1.61 -15.00 -7.23
C VAL A 32 2.21 -15.01 -5.82
N TYR A 33 1.66 -15.84 -4.93
CA TYR A 33 2.24 -16.01 -3.61
C TYR A 33 3.60 -16.71 -3.75
N ASP A 34 4.58 -16.27 -2.96
CA ASP A 34 5.82 -17.03 -2.87
C ASP A 34 5.51 -18.33 -2.13
N ASP A 35 5.24 -19.38 -2.89
CA ASP A 35 5.16 -20.74 -2.36
C ASP A 35 6.56 -21.04 -1.83
N GLY A 36 6.71 -21.14 -0.51
CA GLY A 36 7.98 -21.38 0.19
C GLY A 36 8.68 -22.71 -0.15
N GLU A 37 8.39 -23.29 -1.31
CA GLU A 37 9.07 -24.44 -1.88
C GLU A 37 10.42 -24.06 -2.48
N HIS A 38 11.39 -23.73 -1.63
CA HIS A 38 12.78 -24.07 -1.90
C HIS A 38 13.23 -25.12 -0.89
N GLY A 39 12.85 -26.36 -1.21
CA GLY A 39 13.64 -27.56 -1.02
C GLY A 39 14.28 -27.79 0.34
N HIS A 40 13.75 -28.77 1.08
CA HIS A 40 14.58 -29.67 1.87
C HIS A 40 15.68 -30.27 0.97
N HIS A 41 16.83 -29.60 0.88
CA HIS A 41 18.05 -30.21 0.38
C HIS A 41 19.00 -30.30 1.56
N ASP A 42 19.00 -31.48 2.18
CA ASP A 42 20.12 -31.98 2.98
C ASP A 42 21.40 -31.77 2.17
N SER A 43 22.15 -30.72 2.50
CA SER A 43 23.49 -30.47 1.98
C SER A 43 24.31 -29.98 3.15
N HIS A 44 25.02 -30.93 3.76
CA HIS A 44 26.14 -30.66 4.64
C HIS A 44 27.13 -29.73 3.92
N ASP A 45 27.08 -28.43 4.19
CA ASP A 45 28.18 -27.53 3.87
C ASP A 45 28.37 -26.51 4.99
N THR A 46 29.37 -26.80 5.80
CA THR A 46 30.07 -25.91 6.71
C THR A 46 30.62 -24.70 5.95
N HIS A 47 29.91 -23.57 6.01
CA HIS A 47 30.53 -22.26 5.88
C HIS A 47 29.78 -21.25 6.75
N ASN A 48 30.41 -20.88 7.86
CA ASN A 48 30.03 -19.75 8.70
C ASN A 48 30.02 -18.49 7.84
N ASN A 49 28.84 -17.99 7.50
CA ASN A 49 28.54 -16.57 7.38
C ASN A 49 27.04 -16.36 7.60
N THR A 50 26.78 -15.36 8.42
CA THR A 50 25.51 -14.91 8.96
C THR A 50 24.59 -14.37 7.87
N ASP A 51 23.69 -15.18 7.33
CA ASP A 51 22.51 -14.68 6.65
C ASP A 51 21.29 -15.30 7.31
N HIS A 52 20.88 -14.67 8.43
CA HIS A 52 19.57 -14.89 9.04
C HIS A 52 18.54 -14.41 8.02
N LYS A 53 18.20 -15.25 7.04
CA LYS A 53 17.11 -15.00 6.11
C LYS A 53 15.88 -14.92 7.00
N LEU A 54 15.43 -13.68 7.27
CA LEU A 54 14.35 -13.42 8.21
C LEU A 54 13.15 -14.26 7.78
N GLU A 55 12.81 -15.26 8.60
CA GLU A 55 11.68 -16.11 8.33
C GLU A 55 10.42 -15.23 8.33
N PRO A 56 9.42 -15.52 7.48
CA PRO A 56 8.19 -14.74 7.45
C PRO A 56 7.55 -14.57 8.85
N MET A 57 7.75 -15.56 9.73
CA MET A 57 7.28 -15.57 11.11
C MET A 57 7.95 -14.50 12.00
N ASP A 58 9.21 -14.16 11.75
CA ASP A 58 9.96 -13.16 12.54
C ASP A 58 9.60 -11.72 12.15
N LEU A 59 9.19 -11.52 10.89
CA LEU A 59 8.77 -10.23 10.36
C LEU A 59 7.30 -9.89 10.65
N TYR A 60 6.49 -10.90 10.99
CA TYR A 60 5.05 -10.74 11.21
C TYR A 60 4.68 -9.76 12.35
N PRO A 61 5.37 -9.77 13.52
CA PRO A 61 5.11 -8.78 14.56
C PRO A 61 5.39 -7.34 14.10
N MET A 62 6.48 -7.13 13.37
CA MET A 62 6.82 -5.82 12.82
C MET A 62 5.79 -5.36 11.77
N PHE A 63 5.36 -6.27 10.89
CA PHE A 63 4.26 -6.00 9.96
C PHE A 63 3.01 -5.53 10.71
N GLN A 64 2.59 -6.27 11.74
CA GLN A 64 1.39 -5.94 12.49
C GLN A 64 1.50 -4.55 13.16
N ASP A 65 2.65 -4.24 13.76
CA ASP A 65 2.87 -2.94 14.41
C ASP A 65 2.77 -1.77 13.41
N VAL A 66 3.42 -1.90 12.25
CA VAL A 66 3.37 -0.88 11.20
C VAL A 66 1.95 -0.78 10.64
N HIS A 67 1.30 -1.90 10.35
CA HIS A 67 -0.05 -1.92 9.79
C HIS A 67 -1.07 -1.25 10.73
N VAL A 68 -0.99 -1.52 12.04
CA VAL A 68 -1.84 -0.86 13.05
C VAL A 68 -1.54 0.65 13.11
N MET A 69 -0.28 1.06 12.97
CA MET A 69 0.07 2.49 12.87
C MET A 69 -0.58 3.17 11.65
N ILE A 70 -0.65 2.52 10.48
CA ILE A 70 -1.28 3.05 9.28
C ILE A 70 -2.79 3.23 9.45
N PHE A 71 -3.50 2.17 9.87
CA PHE A 71 -4.96 2.19 9.92
C PHE A 71 -5.51 2.91 11.16
N ILE A 72 -4.96 2.60 12.34
CA ILE A 72 -5.46 3.14 13.61
C ILE A 72 -4.67 4.37 14.03
N GLY A 73 -3.33 4.33 13.95
CA GLY A 73 -2.48 5.45 14.36
C GLY A 73 -2.79 6.73 13.57
N PHE A 74 -2.50 6.74 12.27
CA PHE A 74 -2.79 7.87 11.40
C PHE A 74 -4.30 8.15 11.28
N GLY A 75 -5.13 7.10 11.22
CA GLY A 75 -6.57 7.22 11.11
C GLY A 75 -7.21 8.03 12.25
N PHE A 76 -6.87 7.71 13.50
CA PHE A 76 -7.38 8.44 14.66
C PHE A 76 -6.63 9.76 14.91
N LEU A 77 -5.34 9.86 14.58
CA LEU A 77 -4.60 11.13 14.70
C LEU A 77 -5.26 12.24 13.86
N MET A 78 -5.73 11.93 12.66
CA MET A 78 -6.41 12.88 11.79
C MET A 78 -7.82 13.27 12.26
N THR A 79 -8.39 12.56 13.24
CA THR A 79 -9.71 12.89 13.82
C THR A 79 -9.68 14.07 14.79
N PHE A 80 -8.50 14.58 15.14
CA PHE A 80 -8.36 15.73 16.04
C PHE A 80 -9.11 16.98 15.54
N LEU A 81 -9.41 17.08 14.24
CA LEU A 81 -10.27 18.14 13.70
C LEU A 81 -11.75 17.92 14.07
N LYS A 82 -12.24 18.73 15.01
CA LYS A 82 -13.59 18.75 15.61
C LYS A 82 -14.79 18.60 14.64
N ARG A 83 -14.64 18.92 13.35
CA ARG A 83 -15.73 18.88 12.34
C ARG A 83 -15.56 17.81 11.26
N TYR A 84 -14.44 17.08 11.22
CA TYR A 84 -14.12 16.14 10.13
C TYR A 84 -13.82 14.70 10.60
N GLY A 85 -13.92 14.39 11.90
CA GLY A 85 -13.55 13.08 12.46
C GLY A 85 -14.12 11.87 11.71
N PHE A 86 -15.44 11.77 11.55
CA PHE A 86 -16.08 10.62 10.87
C PHE A 86 -15.69 10.48 9.40
N SER A 87 -15.57 11.60 8.67
CA SER A 87 -15.18 11.56 7.26
C SER A 87 -13.68 11.30 7.08
N SER A 88 -12.84 11.75 8.02
CA SER A 88 -11.39 11.61 7.96
C SER A 88 -10.96 10.15 8.11
N VAL A 89 -11.58 9.40 9.05
CA VAL A 89 -11.26 7.97 9.24
C VAL A 89 -11.64 7.16 7.99
N GLY A 90 -12.81 7.43 7.40
CA GLY A 90 -13.25 6.71 6.20
C GLY A 90 -12.35 6.95 4.99
N ILE A 91 -11.91 8.20 4.78
CA ILE A 91 -10.97 8.54 3.72
C ILE A 91 -9.57 7.99 4.02
N ASN A 92 -9.12 8.02 5.27
CA ASN A 92 -7.86 7.36 5.67
C ASN A 92 -7.87 5.87 5.35
N LEU A 93 -8.95 5.16 5.73
CA LEU A 93 -9.09 3.73 5.48
C LEU A 93 -9.08 3.42 3.98
N LEU A 94 -9.74 4.26 3.17
CA LEU A 94 -9.71 4.13 1.71
C LEU A 94 -8.30 4.32 1.14
N LEU A 95 -7.61 5.40 1.54
CA LEU A 95 -6.24 5.66 1.07
C LEU A 95 -5.25 4.60 1.54
N ALA A 96 -5.38 4.12 2.78
CA ALA A 96 -4.53 3.09 3.32
C ALA A 96 -4.71 1.77 2.55
N ALA A 97 -5.95 1.31 2.36
CA ALA A 97 -6.23 0.08 1.63
C ALA A 97 -5.74 0.15 0.18
N PHE A 98 -6.10 1.23 -0.54
CA PHE A 98 -5.69 1.42 -1.93
C PHE A 98 -4.17 1.62 -2.06
N GLY A 99 -3.56 2.38 -1.14
CA GLY A 99 -2.13 2.64 -1.12
C GLY A 99 -1.31 1.36 -0.94
N LEU A 100 -1.73 0.46 -0.03
CA LEU A 100 -1.04 -0.82 0.15
C LEU A 100 -1.10 -1.68 -1.10
N GLN A 101 -2.28 -1.82 -1.69
CA GLN A 101 -2.43 -2.60 -2.94
C GLN A 101 -1.58 -2.00 -4.06
N TRP A 102 -1.65 -0.69 -4.28
CA TRP A 102 -0.89 -0.02 -5.32
C TRP A 102 0.62 -0.09 -5.06
N GLY A 103 1.05 0.02 -3.81
CA GLY A 103 2.44 -0.12 -3.39
C GLY A 103 3.01 -1.51 -3.67
N LEU A 104 2.25 -2.56 -3.35
CA LEU A 104 2.62 -3.94 -3.70
C LEU A 104 2.77 -4.12 -5.21
N LEU A 105 1.82 -3.61 -6.01
CA LEU A 105 1.89 -3.71 -7.47
C LEU A 105 3.11 -2.98 -8.02
N MET A 106 3.32 -1.72 -7.61
CA MET A 106 4.46 -0.93 -8.08
C MET A 106 5.77 -1.64 -7.71
N GLN A 107 5.96 -2.03 -6.45
CA GLN A 107 7.17 -2.74 -6.02
C GLN A 107 7.35 -4.07 -6.75
N GLY A 108 6.24 -4.76 -7.04
CA GLY A 108 6.24 -5.99 -7.82
C GLY A 108 6.64 -5.81 -9.28
N ILE A 109 6.17 -4.74 -9.93
CA ILE A 109 6.53 -4.40 -11.32
C ILE A 109 8.03 -4.16 -11.47
N TRP A 110 8.68 -3.54 -10.47
CA TRP A 110 10.13 -3.33 -10.48
C TRP A 110 10.93 -4.61 -10.19
N HIS A 111 10.38 -5.56 -9.44
CA HIS A 111 11.01 -6.85 -9.09
C HIS A 111 10.38 -8.01 -9.85
N LEU A 112 10.18 -7.85 -11.16
CA LEU A 112 9.54 -8.84 -12.01
C LEU A 112 10.53 -9.96 -12.37
N GLU A 113 10.60 -11.01 -11.56
CA GLU A 113 11.34 -12.22 -11.90
C GLU A 113 10.45 -13.16 -12.72
N GLY A 114 10.71 -13.29 -14.02
CA GLY A 114 9.99 -14.23 -14.89
C GLY A 114 8.53 -13.87 -15.18
N GLY A 115 8.14 -12.60 -15.01
CA GLY A 115 6.78 -12.12 -15.32
C GLY A 115 5.76 -12.30 -14.19
N LYS A 116 6.19 -12.75 -12.99
CA LYS A 116 5.34 -12.95 -11.82
C LYS A 116 5.86 -12.13 -10.63
N ILE A 117 4.95 -11.51 -9.91
CA ILE A 117 5.22 -10.77 -8.68
C ILE A 117 5.08 -11.74 -7.52
N LYS A 118 6.20 -12.20 -6.97
CA LYS A 118 6.24 -12.93 -5.70
C LYS A 118 5.95 -11.98 -4.55
N VAL A 119 4.85 -12.20 -3.82
CA VAL A 119 4.50 -11.40 -2.64
C VAL A 119 5.04 -12.07 -1.38
N SER A 120 5.80 -11.32 -0.60
CA SER A 120 6.35 -11.71 0.71
C SER A 120 6.02 -10.66 1.76
N ILE A 121 6.08 -11.02 3.05
CA ILE A 121 5.80 -10.10 4.17
C ILE A 121 6.69 -8.84 4.11
N LEU A 122 7.94 -8.98 3.68
CA LEU A 122 8.84 -7.83 3.50
C LEU A 122 8.32 -6.82 2.47
N LYS A 123 7.74 -7.28 1.35
CA LYS A 123 7.11 -6.39 0.35
C LYS A 123 5.86 -5.70 0.91
N ILE A 124 5.11 -6.39 1.76
CA ILE A 124 3.94 -5.79 2.42
C ILE A 124 4.38 -4.67 3.37
N ILE A 125 5.41 -4.90 4.19
CA ILE A 125 5.96 -3.88 5.11
C ILE A 125 6.49 -2.67 4.33
N ASN A 126 7.17 -2.92 3.21
CA ASN A 126 7.65 -1.86 2.34
C ASN A 126 6.51 -1.03 1.73
N ALA A 127 5.40 -1.67 1.35
CA ALA A 127 4.21 -0.99 0.91
C ALA A 127 3.52 -0.21 2.05
N ASP A 128 3.53 -0.71 3.29
CA ASP A 128 3.07 0.03 4.46
C ASP A 128 3.90 1.30 4.68
N PHE A 129 5.23 1.25 4.54
CA PHE A 129 6.06 2.45 4.61
C PHE A 129 5.78 3.46 3.49
N SER A 130 5.57 2.98 2.26
CA SER A 130 5.14 3.84 1.15
C SER A 130 3.76 4.44 1.38
N THR A 131 2.87 3.73 2.07
CA THR A 131 1.52 4.23 2.39
C THR A 131 1.59 5.25 3.53
N ALA A 132 2.51 5.07 4.49
CA ALA A 132 2.74 6.02 5.57
C ALA A 132 3.08 7.42 5.04
N THR A 133 3.92 7.52 4.00
CA THR A 133 4.29 8.82 3.41
C THR A 133 3.07 9.53 2.83
N VAL A 134 2.21 8.79 2.11
CA VAL A 134 0.93 9.30 1.60
C VAL A 134 0.01 9.79 2.71
N LEU A 135 -0.08 9.06 3.83
CA LEU A 135 -0.91 9.47 4.96
C LEU A 135 -0.38 10.71 5.67
N ILE A 136 0.94 10.89 5.75
CA ILE A 136 1.56 12.13 6.25
C ILE A 136 1.19 13.30 5.34
N SER A 137 1.34 13.12 4.02
CA SER A 137 0.99 14.14 3.03
C SER A 137 -0.52 14.46 3.07
N PHE A 138 -1.38 13.45 3.25
CA PHE A 138 -2.82 13.59 3.45
C PHE A 138 -3.14 14.45 4.69
N GLY A 139 -2.45 14.20 5.81
CA GLY A 139 -2.59 15.01 7.02
C GLY A 139 -2.33 16.51 6.80
N ALA A 140 -1.38 16.86 5.92
CA ALA A 140 -1.06 18.25 5.59
C ALA A 140 -2.16 18.94 4.74
N VAL A 141 -2.84 18.20 3.87
CA VAL A 141 -3.89 18.73 2.97
C VAL A 141 -5.31 18.49 3.48
N LEU A 142 -5.44 17.89 4.67
CA LEU A 142 -6.71 17.51 5.29
C LEU A 142 -7.69 18.70 5.36
N GLY A 143 -8.94 18.45 4.94
CA GLY A 143 -10.03 19.44 4.99
C GLY A 143 -10.03 20.48 3.87
N LYS A 144 -9.07 20.42 2.92
CA LYS A 144 -9.04 21.32 1.75
C LYS A 144 -9.14 20.59 0.40
N THR A 145 -8.99 19.27 0.38
CA THR A 145 -8.95 18.47 -0.85
C THR A 145 -10.16 17.54 -1.01
N SER A 146 -10.48 17.20 -2.26
CA SER A 146 -11.49 16.19 -2.58
C SER A 146 -10.93 14.77 -2.47
N PRO A 147 -11.73 13.77 -2.08
CA PRO A 147 -11.31 12.36 -2.07
C PRO A 147 -10.71 11.85 -3.40
N VAL A 148 -11.18 12.36 -4.54
CA VAL A 148 -10.59 12.01 -5.86
C VAL A 148 -9.16 12.56 -6.00
N GLN A 149 -8.91 13.78 -5.52
CA GLN A 149 -7.57 14.37 -5.54
C GLN A 149 -6.61 13.58 -4.65
N LEU A 150 -7.11 13.08 -3.52
CA LEU A 150 -6.34 12.23 -2.62
C LEU A 150 -5.98 10.88 -3.27
N LEU A 151 -6.89 10.24 -4.01
CA LEU A 151 -6.57 9.02 -4.77
C LEU A 151 -5.49 9.26 -5.82
N ILE A 152 -5.60 10.36 -6.58
CA ILE A 152 -4.59 10.72 -7.60
C ILE A 152 -3.23 10.96 -6.94
N MET A 153 -3.22 11.67 -5.82
CA MET A 153 -2.03 11.91 -5.01
C MET A 153 -1.39 10.60 -4.51
N THR A 154 -2.19 9.65 -4.02
CA THR A 154 -1.71 8.32 -3.61
C THR A 154 -1.03 7.58 -4.76
N ILE A 155 -1.62 7.57 -5.96
CA ILE A 155 -1.02 6.92 -7.14
C ILE A 155 0.35 7.55 -7.42
N LEU A 156 0.42 8.88 -7.49
CA LEU A 156 1.65 9.59 -7.84
C LEU A 156 2.76 9.40 -6.79
N GLU A 157 2.43 9.58 -5.51
CA GLU A 157 3.43 9.46 -4.43
C GLU A 157 4.01 8.05 -4.34
N ILE A 158 3.18 7.02 -4.42
CA ILE A 158 3.63 5.63 -4.36
C ILE A 158 4.44 5.25 -5.59
N THR A 159 4.04 5.68 -6.79
CA THR A 159 4.82 5.44 -8.00
C THR A 159 6.20 6.11 -7.92
N ILE A 160 6.31 7.29 -7.31
CA ILE A 160 7.60 7.97 -7.07
C ILE A 160 8.40 7.28 -5.97
N PHE A 161 7.75 6.75 -4.92
CA PHE A 161 8.41 6.10 -3.80
C PHE A 161 8.92 4.69 -4.13
N SER A 162 8.25 3.98 -5.04
CA SER A 162 8.56 2.60 -5.40
C SER A 162 10.02 2.38 -5.87
N PRO A 163 10.61 3.22 -6.75
CA PRO A 163 12.04 3.14 -7.06
C PRO A 163 12.97 3.37 -5.87
N SER A 164 12.57 4.19 -4.89
CA SER A 164 13.39 4.48 -3.70
C SER A 164 13.50 3.30 -2.74
N LEU A 165 12.53 2.38 -2.77
CA LEU A 165 12.54 1.14 -1.98
C LEU A 165 13.47 0.07 -2.59
N ASN A 166 13.80 0.17 -3.87
CA ASN A 166 14.64 -0.80 -4.58
C ASN A 166 16.14 -0.66 -4.25
N HIS A 167 16.54 0.48 -3.66
CA HIS A 167 17.94 0.80 -3.35
C HIS A 167 18.29 0.66 -1.86
N ARG A 168 17.40 0.08 -1.04
CA ARG A 168 17.63 -0.21 0.38
C ARG A 168 17.55 -1.71 0.62
#